data_AF-A0AA37S6D6-F1
#
_entry.id   AF-A0AA37S6D6-F1
#
_cell.length_a   1.000
_cell.length_b   1.000
_cell.length_c   1.000
_cell.angle_alpha   90.00
_cell.angle_beta   90.00
_cell.angle_gamma   90.00
#
_symmetry.space_group_name_H-M   'P 1'
#
loop_
_entity.id
_entity.type
_entity.pdbx_description
1 polymer ?
#
loop_
_entity_poly.entity_id
_entity_poly.type
_entity_poly.pdbx_seq_one_letter_code
_entity_poly.pdbx_strand_id
1 'polypeptide(L)'
;MDVKHQKRTKHMNDLLTVNYKRFSFVRGSLVSTSLLALVLVGCGESVKNEEIAVNQQLIFEDYQTSVNAIFDMDLDGKVCSSSGCHNIGNGSGGGLKLYPNAAQDSFEMDFNYRVAQSLSNLTTPSQSKLLLEPLAGTFSITGSHAGGDIFANVNDPNYLTILAWISNPEEVTSGDTP
;
A
#
# COMPACT_ATOMS: atom_id res chain seq x y z
N MET A 1 21.12 -26.32 27.03
CA MET A 1 19.78 -26.16 26.42
C MET A 1 19.07 -25.09 27.22
N ASP A 2 18.86 -23.93 26.59
CA ASP A 2 18.85 -22.59 27.17
C ASP A 2 17.44 -22.17 27.65
N VAL A 3 17.37 -21.75 28.92
CA VAL A 3 16.17 -21.34 29.66
C VAL A 3 15.58 -20.01 29.13
N LYS A 4 16.25 -19.32 28.19
CA LYS A 4 15.77 -18.07 27.59
C LYS A 4 14.58 -18.22 26.62
N HIS A 5 14.29 -19.41 26.12
CA HIS A 5 13.22 -19.60 25.13
C HIS A 5 11.81 -19.68 25.72
N GLN A 6 11.68 -19.92 27.04
CA GLN A 6 10.37 -20.09 27.69
C GLN A 6 9.78 -18.79 28.26
N LYS A 7 10.56 -17.69 28.29
CA LYS A 7 10.10 -16.39 28.84
C LYS A 7 9.48 -15.45 27.82
N ARG A 8 9.57 -15.74 26.50
CA ARG A 8 9.08 -14.83 25.44
C ARG A 8 7.67 -15.15 24.96
N THR A 9 7.15 -16.33 25.23
CA THR A 9 5.79 -16.77 24.83
C THR A 9 4.70 -16.34 25.81
N LYS A 10 5.05 -15.80 26.99
CA LYS A 10 4.08 -15.41 28.02
C LYS A 10 3.64 -13.93 27.96
N HIS A 11 4.24 -13.10 27.08
CA HIS A 11 3.92 -11.67 27.03
C HIS A 11 2.96 -11.28 25.89
N MET A 12 2.59 -12.20 25.00
CA MET A 12 1.72 -11.91 23.84
C MET A 12 0.24 -12.25 24.04
N ASN A 13 -0.18 -12.79 25.19
CA ASN A 13 -1.57 -13.15 25.44
C ASN A 13 -2.39 -12.11 26.24
N ASP A 14 -1.79 -10.98 26.63
CA ASP A 14 -2.43 -9.98 27.51
C ASP A 14 -2.95 -8.72 26.78
N LEU A 15 -3.04 -8.71 25.45
CA LEU A 15 -3.52 -7.54 24.68
C LEU A 15 -4.87 -7.73 23.96
N LEU A 16 -5.54 -8.88 24.14
CA LEU A 16 -6.81 -9.18 23.47
C LEU A 16 -8.03 -9.11 24.41
N THR A 17 -8.13 -8.07 25.24
CA THR A 17 -9.35 -7.83 26.03
C THR A 17 -9.83 -6.40 25.88
N VAL A 18 -10.29 -6.04 24.68
CA VAL A 18 -11.10 -4.85 24.47
C VAL A 18 -12.55 -5.18 24.87
N ASN A 19 -12.96 -4.57 25.99
CA ASN A 19 -14.29 -4.62 26.58
C ASN A 19 -15.39 -4.17 25.60
N TYR A 20 -16.26 -5.07 25.17
CA TYR A 20 -17.58 -4.70 24.64
C TYR A 20 -18.60 -4.68 25.78
N LYS A 21 -18.88 -3.48 26.32
CA LYS A 21 -20.02 -3.29 27.23
C LYS A 21 -21.33 -3.36 26.43
N ARG A 22 -22.09 -4.42 26.65
CA ARG A 22 -23.51 -4.54 26.29
C ARG A 22 -24.31 -3.39 26.91
N PHE A 23 -24.95 -2.58 26.07
CA PHE A 23 -26.02 -1.69 26.51
C PHE A 23 -27.35 -2.42 26.44
N SER A 24 -27.93 -2.68 27.62
CA SER A 24 -29.31 -3.17 27.77
C SER A 24 -30.27 -1.99 27.65
N PHE A 25 -31.22 -2.06 26.71
CA PHE A 25 -32.27 -1.06 26.56
C PHE A 25 -33.48 -1.47 27.41
N VAL A 26 -33.81 -0.66 28.42
CA VAL A 26 -34.99 -0.83 29.28
C VAL A 26 -36.21 -0.23 28.58
N ARG A 27 -37.30 -1.00 28.49
CA ARG A 27 -38.61 -0.55 28.00
C ARG A 27 -39.31 0.29 29.09
N GLY A 28 -39.73 1.51 28.75
CA GLY A 28 -40.64 2.33 29.55
C GLY A 28 -41.69 3.00 28.66
N SER A 29 -42.97 2.79 28.97
CA SER A 29 -44.14 3.37 28.29
C SER A 29 -44.66 4.62 29.01
N LEU A 30 -45.09 5.61 28.20
CA LEU A 30 -46.16 6.63 28.34
C LEU A 30 -46.06 7.59 29.56
N VAL A 31 -46.26 8.91 29.47
CA VAL A 31 -47.53 9.64 29.25
C VAL A 31 -47.26 11.16 29.07
N SER A 32 -48.11 11.84 28.28
CA SER A 32 -48.58 13.25 28.34
C SER A 32 -47.80 14.49 27.87
N THR A 33 -48.58 15.25 27.07
CA THR A 33 -48.78 16.72 26.98
C THR A 33 -47.74 17.61 26.30
N SER A 34 -48.10 17.98 25.07
CA SER A 34 -48.00 19.28 24.39
C SER A 34 -47.11 20.37 25.00
N LEU A 35 -46.09 20.79 24.26
CA LEU A 35 -45.88 22.21 23.95
C LEU A 35 -45.01 22.35 22.69
N LEU A 36 -45.40 23.32 21.86
CA LEU A 36 -44.86 23.68 20.56
C LEU A 36 -43.36 24.03 20.66
N ALA A 37 -42.49 23.25 20.02
CA ALA A 37 -41.09 23.58 19.82
C ALA A 37 -40.79 23.65 18.31
N LEU A 38 -40.37 24.83 17.85
CA LEU A 38 -39.84 25.07 16.51
C LEU A 38 -38.70 24.08 16.23
N VAL A 39 -38.92 23.13 15.33
CA VAL A 39 -37.86 22.26 14.84
C VAL A 39 -37.24 22.94 13.62
N LEU A 40 -36.04 23.50 13.81
CA LEU A 40 -35.10 23.72 12.71
C LEU A 40 -34.80 22.33 12.12
N VAL A 41 -35.49 21.98 11.03
CA VAL A 41 -35.16 20.81 10.21
C VAL A 41 -33.87 21.14 9.46
N GLY A 42 -32.74 21.02 10.14
CA GLY A 42 -31.49 20.74 9.47
C GLY A 42 -31.57 19.29 9.02
N CYS A 43 -31.67 19.06 7.71
CA CYS A 43 -31.46 17.74 7.15
C CYS A 43 -30.01 17.35 7.45
N GLY A 44 -29.79 16.68 8.58
CA GLY A 44 -28.64 15.83 8.77
C GLY A 44 -28.80 14.64 7.84
N GLU A 45 -28.56 14.85 6.55
CA GLU A 45 -28.29 13.72 5.68
C GLU A 45 -26.99 13.12 6.20
N SER A 46 -27.11 11.96 6.84
CA SER A 46 -25.99 11.10 7.08
C SER A 46 -25.38 10.81 5.72
N VAL A 47 -24.29 11.52 5.39
CA VAL A 47 -23.42 11.15 4.27
C VAL A 47 -22.98 9.74 4.59
N LYS A 48 -23.57 8.77 3.91
CA LYS A 48 -23.02 7.43 3.91
C LYS A 48 -21.70 7.57 3.18
N ASN A 49 -20.60 7.50 3.92
CA ASN A 49 -19.37 7.03 3.32
C ASN A 49 -19.67 5.59 2.87
N GLU A 50 -20.16 5.43 1.64
CA GLU A 50 -19.83 4.23 0.90
C GLU A 50 -18.33 4.27 0.73
N GLU A 51 -17.64 3.48 1.55
CA GLU A 51 -16.30 3.06 1.25
C GLU A 51 -16.39 2.43 -0.15
N ILE A 52 -15.87 3.12 -1.16
CA ILE A 52 -15.59 2.47 -2.43
C ILE A 52 -14.52 1.45 -2.07
N ALA A 53 -14.95 0.21 -1.83
CA ALA A 53 -14.05 -0.92 -1.79
C ALA A 53 -13.45 -0.97 -3.19
N VAL A 54 -12.26 -0.37 -3.35
CA VAL A 54 -11.33 -0.80 -4.39
C VAL A 54 -10.90 -2.18 -3.90
N ASN A 55 -11.72 -3.16 -4.23
CA ASN A 55 -11.51 -4.56 -3.94
C ASN A 55 -10.46 -5.10 -4.92
N GLN A 56 -9.36 -4.38 -5.11
CA GLN A 56 -8.35 -4.66 -6.10
C GLN A 56 -6.98 -4.70 -5.43
N GLN A 57 -6.23 -5.78 -5.67
CA GLN A 57 -4.91 -5.99 -5.12
C GLN A 57 -3.93 -6.33 -6.26
N LEU A 58 -2.72 -5.78 -6.19
CA LEU A 58 -1.66 -6.17 -7.11
C LEU A 58 -1.14 -7.56 -6.77
N ILE A 59 -0.91 -8.40 -7.77
CA ILE A 59 -0.52 -9.80 -7.55
C ILE A 59 0.95 -9.85 -7.07
N PHE A 60 1.19 -10.45 -5.91
CA PHE A 60 2.53 -10.55 -5.31
C PHE A 60 3.45 -11.49 -6.11
N GLU A 61 2.90 -12.59 -6.63
CA GLU A 61 3.65 -13.55 -7.45
C GLU A 61 4.23 -12.90 -8.71
N ASP A 62 3.42 -12.12 -9.43
CA ASP A 62 3.86 -11.36 -10.60
C ASP A 62 4.93 -10.33 -10.23
N TYR A 63 4.78 -9.66 -9.09
CA TYR A 63 5.76 -8.70 -8.60
C TYR A 63 7.13 -9.35 -8.39
N GLN A 64 7.18 -10.45 -7.63
CA GLN A 64 8.46 -11.06 -7.25
C GLN A 64 9.15 -11.76 -8.41
N THR A 65 8.40 -12.21 -9.42
CA THR A 65 8.94 -12.90 -10.60
C THR A 65 9.36 -11.95 -11.72
N SER A 66 8.79 -10.75 -11.81
CA SER A 66 9.04 -9.84 -12.93
C SER A 66 9.49 -8.43 -12.52
N VAL A 67 8.78 -7.79 -11.59
CA VAL A 67 9.00 -6.37 -11.26
C VAL A 67 10.24 -6.19 -10.38
N ASN A 68 10.39 -6.99 -9.32
CA ASN A 68 11.51 -6.78 -8.38
C ASN A 68 12.87 -6.90 -9.07
N ALA A 69 13.00 -7.79 -10.06
CA ALA A 69 14.24 -7.98 -10.81
C ALA A 69 14.72 -6.72 -11.53
N ILE A 70 13.81 -5.84 -11.96
CA ILE A 70 14.15 -4.56 -12.61
C ILE A 70 14.90 -3.65 -11.64
N PHE A 71 14.57 -3.70 -10.35
CA PHE A 71 15.20 -2.83 -9.37
C PHE A 71 16.64 -3.21 -9.05
N ASP A 72 17.00 -4.48 -9.25
CA ASP A 72 18.34 -5.02 -9.07
C ASP A 72 19.15 -5.08 -10.38
N MET A 73 18.52 -4.83 -11.54
CA MET A 73 19.16 -4.84 -12.85
C MET A 73 20.14 -3.68 -13.03
N ASP A 74 21.25 -3.94 -13.73
CA ASP A 74 22.13 -2.89 -14.27
C ASP A 74 21.54 -2.27 -15.54
N LEU A 75 21.06 -1.04 -15.41
CA LEU A 75 20.38 -0.26 -16.44
C LEU A 75 21.32 0.84 -16.96
N ASP A 76 22.41 0.41 -17.59
CA ASP A 76 23.48 1.27 -18.11
C ASP A 76 24.19 2.04 -16.97
N GLY A 77 24.77 1.29 -16.03
CA GLY A 77 25.48 1.79 -14.86
C GLY A 77 24.56 2.25 -13.72
N LYS A 78 23.25 2.04 -13.85
CA LYS A 78 22.22 2.49 -12.89
C LYS A 78 21.54 1.26 -12.30
N VAL A 79 21.57 1.13 -10.98
CA VAL A 79 20.85 0.08 -10.26
C VAL A 79 19.97 0.76 -9.22
N CYS A 80 18.65 0.54 -9.28
CA CYS A 80 17.69 1.26 -8.44
C CYS A 80 17.94 0.96 -6.95
N SER A 81 18.07 -0.32 -6.60
CA SER A 81 18.27 -0.81 -5.23
C SER A 81 19.67 -0.54 -4.67
N SER A 82 20.57 0.07 -5.45
CA SER A 82 21.93 0.41 -5.01
C SER A 82 21.93 1.41 -3.85
N SER A 83 23.01 1.36 -3.07
CA SER A 83 23.21 2.15 -1.85
C SER A 83 23.09 3.67 -2.03
N GLY A 84 23.26 4.19 -3.25
CA GLY A 84 23.16 5.63 -3.51
C GLY A 84 21.71 6.15 -3.53
N CYS A 85 20.76 5.34 -4.02
CA CYS A 85 19.43 5.82 -4.37
C CYS A 85 18.33 5.16 -3.53
N HIS A 86 17.87 3.95 -3.88
CA HIS A 86 16.69 3.37 -3.25
C HIS A 86 16.99 2.27 -2.23
N ASN A 87 18.26 2.05 -1.87
CA ASN A 87 18.57 1.11 -0.80
C ASN A 87 17.91 1.49 0.54
N ILE A 88 17.34 0.51 1.24
CA ILE A 88 16.70 0.69 2.53
C ILE A 88 17.63 1.20 3.64
N GLY A 89 18.93 0.85 3.59
CA GLY A 89 19.88 1.16 4.66
C GLY A 89 20.45 2.59 4.60
N ASN A 90 20.62 3.15 3.41
CA ASN A 90 21.29 4.44 3.22
C ASN A 90 20.94 5.20 1.93
N GLY A 91 19.98 4.71 1.14
CA GLY A 91 19.62 5.33 -0.12
C GLY A 91 19.01 6.73 0.06
N SER A 92 19.42 7.68 -0.78
CA SER A 92 18.92 9.07 -0.75
C SER A 92 17.65 9.31 -1.57
N GLY A 93 17.30 8.39 -2.48
CA GLY A 93 16.12 8.42 -3.34
C GLY A 93 14.84 8.24 -2.53
N GLY A 94 13.82 9.06 -2.81
CA GLY A 94 12.68 9.36 -1.94
C GLY A 94 11.94 8.19 -1.27
N GLY A 95 10.67 7.98 -1.65
CA GLY A 95 9.77 7.05 -0.95
C GLY A 95 9.99 5.57 -1.32
N LEU A 96 10.55 5.29 -2.49
CA LEU A 96 10.91 3.94 -2.91
C LEU A 96 12.15 3.51 -2.12
N LYS A 97 11.98 2.67 -1.10
CA LYS A 97 13.05 2.00 -0.38
C LYS A 97 13.00 0.50 -0.64
N LEU A 98 14.16 -0.08 -0.90
CA LEU A 98 14.30 -1.43 -1.44
C LEU A 98 15.42 -2.17 -0.70
N TYR A 99 15.14 -3.42 -0.36
CA TYR A 99 16.16 -4.42 -0.07
C TYR A 99 16.73 -4.94 -1.40
N PRO A 100 18.04 -4.79 -1.64
CA PRO A 100 18.65 -5.31 -2.86
C PRO A 100 18.72 -6.83 -2.83
N ASN A 101 18.49 -7.47 -3.97
CA ASN A 101 18.55 -8.93 -4.13
C ASN A 101 17.64 -9.68 -3.14
N ALA A 102 16.43 -9.16 -2.91
CA ALA A 102 15.45 -9.82 -2.06
C ALA A 102 15.16 -11.24 -2.59
N ALA A 103 15.23 -12.25 -1.71
CA ALA A 103 14.85 -13.62 -2.08
C ALA A 103 13.33 -13.72 -2.29
N GLN A 104 12.87 -14.60 -3.18
CA GLN A 104 11.44 -14.89 -3.32
C GLN A 104 10.81 -15.31 -1.98
N ASP A 105 9.56 -14.91 -1.76
CA ASP A 105 8.77 -15.18 -0.55
C ASP A 105 9.43 -14.72 0.78
N SER A 106 10.49 -13.91 0.71
CA SER A 106 11.15 -13.35 1.88
C SER A 106 10.42 -12.12 2.42
N PHE A 107 10.72 -11.75 3.66
CA PHE A 107 10.26 -10.50 4.25
C PHE A 107 10.73 -9.29 3.42
N GLU A 108 11.96 -9.33 2.93
CA GLU A 108 12.54 -8.30 2.08
C GLU A 108 11.76 -8.13 0.76
N MET A 109 11.28 -9.23 0.17
CA MET A 109 10.48 -9.20 -1.05
C MET A 109 9.07 -8.65 -0.79
N ASP A 110 8.41 -9.06 0.29
CA ASP A 110 7.12 -8.50 0.72
C ASP A 110 7.25 -7.00 0.99
N PHE A 111 8.34 -6.56 1.63
CA PHE A 111 8.62 -5.15 1.84
C PHE A 111 8.73 -4.39 0.52
N ASN A 112 9.56 -4.87 -0.41
CA ASN A 112 9.76 -4.23 -1.70
C ASN A 112 8.42 -4.13 -2.47
N TYR A 113 7.61 -5.20 -2.45
CA TYR A 113 6.27 -5.24 -3.03
C TYR A 113 5.36 -4.14 -2.48
N ARG A 114 5.26 -4.03 -1.14
CA ARG A 114 4.37 -3.03 -0.51
C ARG A 114 4.79 -1.60 -0.83
N VAL A 115 6.09 -1.34 -0.88
CA VAL A 115 6.60 -0.01 -1.26
C VAL A 115 6.28 0.29 -2.73
N ALA A 116 6.52 -0.65 -3.65
CA ALA A 116 6.18 -0.47 -5.06
C ALA A 116 4.67 -0.28 -5.27
N GLN A 117 3.84 -1.06 -4.57
CA GLN A 117 2.39 -0.93 -4.56
C GLN A 117 1.95 0.48 -4.09
N SER A 118 2.59 1.03 -3.06
CA SER A 118 2.25 2.38 -2.55
C SER A 118 2.51 3.51 -3.55
N LEU A 119 3.31 3.25 -4.59
CA LEU A 119 3.64 4.21 -5.65
C LEU A 119 2.87 3.93 -6.96
N SER A 120 1.97 2.95 -6.92
CA SER A 120 1.15 2.52 -8.05
C SER A 120 -0.22 3.18 -8.01
N ASN A 121 -0.70 3.64 -9.17
CA ASN A 121 -2.03 4.20 -9.35
C ASN A 121 -2.91 3.16 -10.06
N LEU A 122 -3.77 2.47 -9.31
CA LEU A 122 -4.62 1.41 -9.86
C LEU A 122 -5.74 1.95 -10.77
N THR A 123 -6.14 3.21 -10.62
CA THR A 123 -7.17 3.84 -11.47
C THR A 123 -6.60 4.26 -12.83
N THR A 124 -5.35 4.72 -12.86
CA THR A 124 -4.67 5.12 -14.09
C THR A 124 -3.22 4.64 -14.03
N PRO A 125 -2.97 3.36 -14.38
CA PRO A 125 -1.66 2.71 -14.22
C PRO A 125 -0.49 3.52 -14.79
N SER A 126 -0.64 4.11 -15.97
CA SER A 126 0.41 4.93 -16.61
C SER A 126 0.75 6.23 -15.85
N GLN A 127 -0.10 6.67 -14.93
CA GLN A 127 0.12 7.83 -14.05
C GLN A 127 0.73 7.44 -12.70
N SER A 128 1.15 6.19 -12.52
CA SER A 128 1.86 5.73 -11.34
C SER A 128 3.18 6.48 -11.18
N LYS A 129 3.49 6.94 -9.95
CA LYS A 129 4.80 7.54 -9.65
C LYS A 129 5.94 6.57 -9.97
N LEU A 130 5.70 5.28 -9.74
CA LEU A 130 6.65 4.21 -10.05
C LEU A 130 7.05 4.17 -11.54
N LEU A 131 6.19 4.67 -12.44
CA LEU A 131 6.44 4.74 -13.88
C LEU A 131 6.90 6.13 -14.32
N LEU A 132 6.32 7.21 -13.79
CA LEU A 132 6.56 8.57 -14.26
C LEU A 132 7.89 9.16 -13.79
N GLU A 133 8.29 8.91 -12.54
CA GLU A 133 9.54 9.45 -11.99
C GLU A 133 10.76 9.01 -12.82
N PRO A 134 10.97 7.71 -13.11
CA PRO A 134 12.10 7.25 -13.93
C PRO A 134 11.99 7.50 -15.45
N LEU A 135 10.88 8.06 -15.97
CA LEU A 135 10.61 8.16 -17.40
C LEU A 135 11.26 9.39 -18.04
N ALA A 136 11.99 9.19 -19.14
CA ALA A 136 12.68 10.26 -19.84
C ALA A 136 11.76 11.40 -20.25
N GLY A 137 12.24 12.63 -20.05
CA GLY A 137 11.51 13.85 -20.39
C GLY A 137 10.26 14.12 -19.55
N THR A 138 9.95 13.26 -18.57
CA THR A 138 8.88 13.48 -17.61
C THR A 138 9.46 14.12 -16.36
N PHE A 139 9.11 15.38 -16.11
CA PHE A 139 9.42 16.01 -14.84
C PHE A 139 8.38 15.58 -13.82
N SER A 140 8.84 14.95 -12.74
CA SER A 140 8.00 14.84 -11.54
C SER A 140 7.72 16.23 -10.99
N ILE A 141 6.70 16.32 -10.12
CA ILE A 141 6.43 17.49 -9.29
C ILE A 141 7.70 17.94 -8.52
N THR A 142 8.62 17.00 -8.27
CA THR A 142 9.90 17.24 -7.58
C THR A 142 11.10 17.48 -8.50
N GLY A 143 10.91 17.56 -9.82
CA GLY A 143 11.96 17.73 -10.82
C GLY A 143 12.39 16.43 -11.50
N SER A 144 13.58 16.42 -12.10
CA SER A 144 14.15 15.23 -12.74
C SER A 144 14.56 14.17 -11.72
N HIS A 145 14.42 12.89 -12.09
CA HIS A 145 14.90 11.78 -11.28
C HIS A 145 16.42 11.86 -11.09
N ALA A 146 16.88 11.96 -9.85
CA ALA A 146 18.29 12.20 -9.54
C ALA A 146 19.22 11.07 -10.05
N GLY A 147 18.69 9.85 -10.15
CA GLY A 147 19.40 8.70 -10.75
C GLY A 147 19.47 8.76 -12.28
N GLY A 148 18.90 9.78 -12.92
CA GLY A 148 18.74 9.90 -14.37
C GLY A 148 17.51 9.18 -14.89
N ASP A 149 17.32 9.25 -16.20
CA ASP A 149 16.26 8.53 -16.91
C ASP A 149 16.57 7.03 -16.88
N ILE A 150 15.63 6.23 -16.35
CA ILE A 150 15.73 4.77 -16.32
C ILE A 150 14.94 4.18 -17.50
N PHE A 151 13.79 4.76 -17.84
CA PHE A 151 12.99 4.37 -18.99
C PHE A 151 13.16 5.38 -20.11
N ALA A 152 13.62 4.94 -21.28
CA ALA A 152 13.85 5.84 -22.41
C ALA A 152 12.55 6.46 -22.95
N ASN A 153 11.43 5.73 -22.85
CA ASN A 153 10.07 6.16 -23.20
C ASN A 153 9.06 5.11 -22.73
N VAL A 154 7.77 5.32 -23.02
CA VAL A 154 6.67 4.41 -22.62
C VAL A 154 6.68 3.05 -23.32
N ASN A 155 7.53 2.85 -24.33
CA ASN A 155 7.74 1.55 -24.98
C ASN A 155 8.98 0.81 -24.44
N ASP A 156 9.63 1.33 -23.40
CA ASP A 156 10.72 0.64 -22.73
C ASP A 156 10.23 -0.71 -22.16
N PRO A 157 10.93 -1.84 -22.38
CA PRO A 157 10.49 -3.14 -21.88
C PRO A 157 10.29 -3.21 -20.36
N ASN A 158 11.13 -2.51 -19.59
CA ASN A 158 11.01 -2.48 -18.13
C ASN A 158 9.82 -1.62 -17.70
N TYR A 159 9.58 -0.49 -18.39
CA TYR A 159 8.37 0.32 -18.21
C TYR A 159 7.11 -0.52 -18.44
N LEU A 160 7.06 -1.25 -19.56
CA LEU A 160 5.91 -2.08 -19.94
C LEU A 160 5.69 -3.24 -18.97
N THR A 161 6.77 -3.81 -18.41
CA THR A 161 6.67 -4.89 -17.41
C THR A 161 6.00 -4.38 -16.13
N ILE A 162 6.43 -3.24 -15.62
CA ILE A 162 5.82 -2.62 -14.43
C ILE A 162 4.38 -2.17 -14.73
N LEU A 163 4.14 -1.57 -15.90
CA LEU A 163 2.81 -1.15 -16.32
C LEU A 163 1.84 -2.33 -16.40
N ALA A 164 2.28 -3.47 -16.96
CA ALA A 164 1.47 -4.67 -17.07
C ALA A 164 1.06 -5.19 -15.69
N TRP A 165 2.00 -5.24 -14.73
CA TRP A 165 1.71 -5.61 -13.35
C TRP A 165 0.69 -4.67 -12.69
N ILE A 166 0.86 -3.34 -12.83
CA ILE A 166 -0.07 -2.36 -12.23
C ILE A 166 -1.45 -2.41 -12.90
N SER A 167 -1.51 -2.72 -14.19
CA SER A 167 -2.75 -2.74 -14.98
C SER A 167 -3.58 -4.00 -14.80
N ASN A 168 -3.07 -4.99 -14.07
CA ASN A 168 -3.74 -6.27 -13.85
C ASN A 168 -3.90 -6.61 -12.36
N PRO A 169 -4.59 -5.76 -11.57
CA PRO A 169 -4.93 -6.13 -10.20
C PRO A 169 -5.95 -7.26 -10.20
N GLU A 170 -5.89 -8.12 -9.19
CA GLU A 170 -6.91 -9.12 -8.91
C GLU A 170 -8.03 -8.55 -8.03
N GLU A 171 -9.24 -9.04 -8.22
CA GLU A 171 -10.38 -8.66 -7.39
C GLU A 171 -10.32 -9.42 -6.04
N VAL A 172 -10.17 -8.71 -4.94
CA VAL A 172 -10.25 -9.24 -3.58
C VAL A 172 -11.71 -9.56 -3.27
N THR A 173 -12.05 -10.84 -3.21
CA THR A 173 -13.41 -11.25 -2.82
C THR A 173 -13.55 -11.22 -1.30
N SER A 174 -14.74 -10.90 -0.80
CA SER A 174 -15.02 -10.76 0.64
C SER A 174 -14.84 -12.04 1.48
N GLY A 175 -14.39 -13.15 0.88
CA GLY A 175 -14.00 -14.38 1.57
C GLY A 175 -12.50 -14.50 1.85
N ASP A 176 -11.68 -13.66 1.21
CA ASP A 176 -10.23 -13.72 1.27
C ASP A 176 -9.70 -12.70 2.28
N THR A 177 -10.03 -12.91 3.56
CA THR A 177 -9.37 -12.16 4.64
C THR A 177 -8.17 -12.98 5.11
N PRO A 178 -6.94 -12.43 5.14
CA PRO A 178 -5.78 -13.09 5.74
C PRO A 178 -5.98 -13.46 7.21
#